data_AF-A0A3C1BSQ4-F1
#
_entry.id   AF-A0A3C1BSQ4-F1
#
_cell.length_a   1.000
_cell.length_b   1.000
_cell.length_c   1.000
_cell.angle_alpha   90.00
_cell.angle_beta   90.00
_cell.angle_gamma   90.00
#
_symmetry.space_group_name_H-M   'P 1'
#
loop_
_entity.id
_entity.type
_entity.pdbx_description
1 polymer ?
#
loop_
_entity_poly.entity_id
_entity_poly.type
_entity_poly.pdbx_seq_one_letter_code
_entity_poly.pdbx_strand_id
1 'polypeptide(L)'
;MHHLTKAVTGASVVGAAAGAVVGGAVSAAKQAKDVKEGKITKEEAAKKTAKDAAGAGAATAVGVAAASLLRLGGVFGILTVFAVAAGTKYLLDSSVEKACKAKEPVKSE
;
A
#
# COMPACT_ATOMS: atom_id res chain seq x y z
N MET A 1 -27.98 9.97 16.37
CA MET A 1 -26.57 9.83 15.93
C MET A 1 -26.28 8.41 15.38
N HIS A 2 -27.21 7.73 14.71
CA HIS A 2 -27.03 6.33 14.25
C HIS A 2 -26.56 6.18 12.78
N HIS A 3 -26.64 7.24 11.97
CA HIS A 3 -26.28 7.15 10.54
C HIS A 3 -24.79 7.36 10.27
N LEU A 4 -24.09 8.11 11.12
CA LEU A 4 -22.65 8.38 11.01
C LEU A 4 -21.82 7.13 11.33
N THR A 5 -22.23 6.37 12.35
CA THR A 5 -21.58 5.11 12.76
C THR A 5 -21.71 4.01 11.69
N LYS A 6 -22.85 3.94 10.98
CA LYS A 6 -23.09 2.96 9.90
C LYS A 6 -22.29 3.29 8.63
N ALA A 7 -22.12 4.58 8.31
CA ALA A 7 -21.32 5.02 7.17
C ALA A 7 -19.81 4.82 7.40
N VAL A 8 -19.31 5.09 8.60
CA VAL A 8 -17.89 4.86 8.93
C VAL A 8 -17.55 3.37 8.98
N THR A 9 -18.45 2.50 9.43
CA THR A 9 -18.23 1.04 9.34
C THR A 9 -18.24 0.57 7.89
N GLY A 10 -19.19 1.04 7.07
CA GLY A 10 -19.24 0.68 5.64
C GLY A 10 -17.99 1.10 4.86
N ALA A 11 -17.54 2.35 5.04
CA ALA A 11 -16.35 2.87 4.38
C ALA A 11 -15.07 2.18 4.86
N SER A 12 -14.97 1.86 6.16
CA SER A 12 -13.81 1.15 6.73
C SER A 12 -13.71 -0.28 6.23
N VAL A 13 -14.84 -0.97 6.05
CA VAL A 13 -14.87 -2.34 5.50
C VAL A 13 -14.49 -2.33 4.01
N VAL A 14 -15.01 -1.39 3.23
CA VAL A 14 -14.64 -1.23 1.81
C VAL A 14 -13.17 -0.83 1.67
N GLY A 15 -12.67 0.06 2.52
CA GLY A 15 -11.26 0.44 2.58
C GLY A 15 -10.36 -0.72 2.95
N ALA A 16 -10.72 -1.50 3.98
CA ALA A 16 -9.99 -2.69 4.37
C ALA A 16 -9.94 -3.73 3.23
N ALA A 17 -11.05 -3.96 2.54
CA ALA A 17 -11.12 -4.87 1.41
C ALA A 17 -10.27 -4.38 0.23
N ALA A 18 -10.37 -3.10 -0.13
CA ALA A 18 -9.56 -2.51 -1.20
C ALA A 18 -8.06 -2.56 -0.87
N GLY A 19 -7.69 -2.22 0.37
CA GLY A 19 -6.32 -2.29 0.87
C GLY A 19 -5.77 -3.72 0.88
N ALA A 20 -6.58 -4.70 1.26
CA ALA A 20 -6.23 -6.11 1.22
C ALA A 20 -6.05 -6.64 -0.20
N VAL A 21 -6.90 -6.22 -1.16
CA VAL A 21 -6.79 -6.62 -2.57
C VAL A 21 -5.54 -6.03 -3.21
N VAL A 22 -5.31 -4.73 -3.05
CA VAL A 22 -4.13 -4.07 -3.63
C VAL A 22 -2.84 -4.54 -2.95
N GLY A 23 -2.81 -4.59 -1.62
CA GLY A 23 -1.66 -5.10 -0.86
C GLY A 23 -1.38 -6.58 -1.13
N GLY A 24 -2.43 -7.39 -1.25
CA GLY A 24 -2.35 -8.80 -1.63
C GLY A 24 -1.83 -9.00 -3.05
N ALA A 25 -2.27 -8.18 -4.02
CA ALA A 25 -1.80 -8.25 -5.41
C ALA A 25 -0.31 -7.87 -5.52
N VAL A 26 0.13 -6.80 -4.83
CA VAL A 26 1.53 -6.38 -4.81
C VAL A 26 2.40 -7.44 -4.13
N SER A 27 1.96 -7.98 -3.00
CA SER A 27 2.65 -9.09 -2.35
C SER A 27 2.72 -10.30 -3.28
N ALA A 28 1.61 -10.73 -3.87
CA ALA A 28 1.58 -11.88 -4.78
C ALA A 28 2.54 -11.70 -5.97
N ALA A 29 2.63 -10.50 -6.56
CA ALA A 29 3.58 -10.20 -7.62
C ALA A 29 5.04 -10.32 -7.14
N LYS A 30 5.33 -9.86 -5.92
CA LYS A 30 6.66 -9.96 -5.30
C LYS A 30 7.03 -11.42 -5.00
N GLN A 31 6.08 -12.18 -4.48
CA GLN A 31 6.27 -13.59 -4.11
C GLN A 31 6.38 -14.48 -5.34
N ALA A 32 5.65 -14.18 -6.41
CA ALA A 32 5.79 -14.89 -7.68
C ALA A 32 7.20 -14.73 -8.27
N LYS A 33 7.85 -13.57 -8.06
CA LYS A 33 9.28 -13.39 -8.39
C LYS A 33 10.18 -14.19 -7.45
N ASP A 34 10.01 -14.06 -6.13
CA ASP A 34 10.82 -14.77 -5.15
C ASP A 34 10.72 -16.31 -5.26
N VAL A 35 9.56 -16.87 -5.63
CA VAL A 35 9.39 -18.31 -5.93
C VAL A 35 10.11 -18.70 -7.21
N LYS A 36 10.05 -17.85 -8.26
CA LYS A 36 10.78 -18.09 -9.52
C LYS A 36 12.30 -18.02 -9.33
N GLU A 37 12.78 -17.15 -8.44
CA GLU A 37 14.19 -17.03 -8.08
C GLU A 37 14.65 -18.08 -7.06
N GLY A 38 13.75 -18.98 -6.63
CA GLY A 38 14.06 -20.05 -5.68
C GLY A 38 14.34 -19.56 -4.26
N LYS A 39 14.03 -18.30 -3.93
CA LYS A 39 14.24 -17.70 -2.60
C LYS A 39 13.25 -18.21 -1.56
N ILE A 40 12.02 -18.55 -1.97
CA ILE A 40 10.96 -19.01 -1.08
C ILE A 40 10.15 -20.16 -1.71
N THR A 41 9.57 -21.02 -0.88
CA THR A 41 8.67 -22.09 -1.33
C THR A 41 7.26 -21.57 -1.59
N LYS A 42 6.45 -22.33 -2.35
CA LYS A 42 5.07 -21.96 -2.70
C LYS A 42 4.15 -21.80 -1.48
N GLU A 43 4.41 -22.58 -0.43
CA GLU A 43 3.67 -22.51 0.84
C GLU A 43 4.05 -21.28 1.66
N GLU A 44 5.35 -20.97 1.74
CA GLU A 44 5.87 -19.75 2.36
C GLU A 44 5.30 -18.51 1.65
N ALA A 45 5.18 -18.60 0.32
CA ALA A 45 4.62 -17.54 -0.51
C ALA A 45 3.15 -17.25 -0.22
N ALA A 46 2.34 -18.30 -0.08
CA ALA A 46 0.93 -18.18 0.29
C ALA A 46 0.77 -17.60 1.71
N LYS A 47 1.56 -18.08 2.68
CA LYS A 47 1.53 -17.59 4.07
C LYS A 47 1.88 -16.11 4.16
N LYS A 48 2.97 -15.67 3.51
CA LYS A 48 3.35 -14.27 3.54
C LYS A 48 2.33 -13.41 2.80
N THR A 49 1.77 -13.86 1.67
CA THR A 49 0.75 -13.09 0.95
C THR A 49 -0.52 -12.90 1.78
N ALA A 50 -0.96 -13.94 2.49
CA ALA A 50 -2.08 -13.83 3.42
C ALA A 50 -1.79 -12.85 4.57
N LYS A 51 -0.56 -12.88 5.11
CA LYS A 51 -0.13 -11.97 6.17
C LYS A 51 -0.04 -10.51 5.70
N ASP A 52 0.51 -10.28 4.51
CA ASP A 52 0.59 -8.96 3.89
C ASP A 52 -0.80 -8.41 3.53
N ALA A 53 -1.69 -9.24 2.97
CA ALA A 53 -3.07 -8.84 2.69
C ALA A 53 -3.83 -8.46 3.97
N ALA A 54 -3.68 -9.24 5.04
CA ALA A 54 -4.28 -8.94 6.33
C ALA A 54 -3.71 -7.65 6.94
N GLY A 55 -2.39 -7.46 6.88
CA GLY A 55 -1.72 -6.24 7.36
C GLY A 55 -2.11 -4.99 6.57
N ALA A 56 -2.15 -5.09 5.24
CA ALA A 56 -2.55 -4.00 4.35
C ALA A 56 -4.03 -3.64 4.54
N GLY A 57 -4.91 -4.63 4.70
CA GLY A 57 -6.32 -4.41 5.02
C GLY A 57 -6.52 -3.72 6.37
N ALA A 58 -5.81 -4.18 7.41
CA ALA A 58 -5.86 -3.56 8.74
C ALA A 58 -5.32 -2.12 8.74
N ALA A 59 -4.17 -1.89 8.10
CA ALA A 59 -3.59 -0.54 7.96
C ALA A 59 -4.54 0.40 7.20
N THR A 60 -5.20 -0.10 6.16
CA THR A 60 -6.17 0.69 5.39
C THR A 60 -7.44 0.96 6.20
N ALA A 61 -7.91 0.00 7.00
CA ALA A 61 -9.04 0.21 7.92
C ALA A 61 -8.73 1.32 8.94
N VAL A 62 -7.53 1.28 9.54
CA VAL A 62 -7.07 2.31 10.48
C VAL A 62 -6.93 3.67 9.77
N GLY A 63 -6.37 3.70 8.56
CA GLY A 63 -6.25 4.91 7.75
C GLY A 63 -7.61 5.52 7.40
N VAL A 64 -8.58 4.69 7.00
CA VAL A 64 -9.95 5.14 6.70
C VAL A 64 -10.68 5.61 7.96
N ALA A 65 -10.48 4.95 9.10
CA ALA A 65 -11.03 5.39 10.37
C ALA A 65 -10.45 6.76 10.79
N ALA A 66 -9.13 6.94 10.67
CA ALA A 66 -8.46 8.21 10.95
C ALA A 66 -8.93 9.32 9.98
N ALA A 67 -9.02 9.03 8.69
CA ALA A 67 -9.54 9.98 7.68
C ALA A 67 -11.01 10.36 7.94
N SER A 68 -11.82 9.40 8.41
CA SER A 68 -13.22 9.63 8.77
C SER A 68 -13.36 10.48 10.04
N LEU A 69 -12.49 10.28 11.03
CA LEU A 69 -12.42 11.10 12.25
C LEU A 69 -12.00 12.55 11.96
N LEU A 70 -11.06 12.73 11.04
CA LEU A 70 -10.63 14.04 10.56
C LEU A 70 -11.66 14.70 9.63
N ARG A 71 -12.76 13.99 9.32
CA ARG A 71 -13.86 14.43 8.44
C ARG A 71 -13.33 14.97 7.11
N LEU A 72 -12.30 14.31 6.58
CA LEU A 72 -11.65 14.58 5.30
C LEU A 72 -12.56 14.17 4.13
N GLY A 73 -13.75 14.77 4.05
CA GLY A 73 -14.70 14.59 2.96
C GLY A 73 -14.68 15.79 2.01
N GLY A 74 -14.82 15.54 0.70
CA GLY A 74 -14.85 16.59 -0.34
C GLY A 74 -13.46 17.06 -0.79
N VAL A 75 -13.32 18.36 -1.06
CA VAL A 75 -12.11 18.98 -1.67
C VAL A 75 -10.81 18.63 -0.93
N PHE A 76 -10.86 18.52 0.40
CA PHE A 76 -9.70 18.14 1.22
C PHE A 76 -9.23 16.72 0.94
N GLY A 77 -10.15 15.78 0.65
CA GLY A 77 -9.82 14.42 0.22
C GLY A 77 -9.06 14.42 -1.10
N ILE A 78 -9.52 15.22 -2.07
CA ILE A 78 -8.85 15.38 -3.37
C ILE A 78 -7.44 15.96 -3.17
N LEU A 79 -7.29 17.02 -2.37
CA LEU A 79 -6.00 17.63 -2.03
C LEU A 79 -5.05 16.64 -1.35
N THR A 80 -5.53 15.82 -0.42
CA THR A 80 -4.70 14.78 0.19
C THR A 80 -4.30 13.70 -0.80
N VAL A 81 -5.16 13.30 -1.73
CA VAL A 81 -4.78 12.35 -2.78
C VAL A 81 -3.71 12.95 -3.67
N PHE A 82 -3.83 14.22 -4.08
CA PHE A 82 -2.80 14.91 -4.84
C PHE A 82 -1.50 15.08 -4.04
N ALA A 83 -1.57 15.42 -2.76
CA ALA A 83 -0.40 15.55 -1.90
C ALA A 83 0.31 14.20 -1.68
N VAL A 84 -0.46 13.12 -1.45
CA VAL A 84 0.08 11.76 -1.33
C VAL A 84 0.64 11.29 -2.68
N ALA A 85 -0.02 11.58 -3.79
CA ALA A 85 0.44 11.20 -5.13
C ALA A 85 1.71 11.98 -5.52
N ALA A 86 1.75 13.29 -5.29
CA ALA A 86 2.92 14.13 -5.53
C ALA A 86 4.07 13.73 -4.60
N GLY A 87 3.80 13.50 -3.31
CA GLY A 87 4.78 13.03 -2.34
C GLY A 87 5.32 11.63 -2.69
N THR A 88 4.44 10.72 -3.09
CA THR A 88 4.83 9.36 -3.53
C THR A 88 5.62 9.42 -4.84
N LYS A 89 5.21 10.26 -5.80
CA LYS A 89 5.92 10.46 -7.06
C LYS A 89 7.29 11.09 -6.82
N TYR A 90 7.40 12.06 -5.91
CA TYR A 90 8.67 12.67 -5.52
C TYR A 90 9.59 11.70 -4.78
N LEU A 91 9.05 10.90 -3.85
CA LEU A 91 9.82 9.86 -3.17
C LEU A 91 10.24 8.74 -4.12
N LEU A 92 9.41 8.38 -5.10
CA LEU A 92 9.80 7.45 -6.14
C LEU A 92 10.84 8.05 -7.07
N ASP A 93 10.76 9.33 -7.45
CA ASP A 93 11.80 9.98 -8.26
C ASP A 93 13.13 10.00 -7.52
N SER A 94 13.14 10.40 -6.24
CA SER A 94 14.34 10.35 -5.38
C SER A 94 14.84 8.93 -5.10
N SER A 95 13.95 7.95 -4.96
CA SER A 95 14.35 6.55 -4.70
C SER A 95 14.77 5.83 -5.98
N VAL A 96 14.20 6.18 -7.13
CA VAL A 96 14.61 5.71 -8.46
C VAL A 96 15.90 6.39 -8.86
N GLU A 97 16.13 7.67 -8.57
CA GLU A 97 17.45 8.29 -8.74
C GLU A 97 18.51 7.59 -7.89
N LYS A 98 18.21 7.32 -6.61
CA LYS A 98 19.11 6.55 -5.74
C LYS A 98 19.31 5.10 -6.20
N ALA A 99 18.26 4.44 -6.70
CA ALA A 99 18.33 3.08 -7.23
C ALA A 99 18.99 3.00 -8.63
N CYS A 100 18.90 4.07 -9.43
CA CYS A 100 19.53 4.21 -10.73
C CYS A 100 21.03 4.51 -10.55
N LYS A 101 21.39 5.35 -9.58
CA LYS A 101 22.80 5.54 -9.16
C LYS A 101 23.42 4.30 -8.52
N ALA A 102 22.61 3.41 -7.93
CA ALA A 102 23.08 2.12 -7.41
C ALA A 102 23.26 1.02 -8.48
N LYS A 103 22.92 1.30 -9.75
CA LYS A 103 23.03 0.34 -10.88
C LYS A 103 24.03 0.75 -11.97
N GLU A 104 24.88 1.75 -11.75
CA GLU A 104 26.11 1.91 -12.53
C GLU A 104 27.23 1.09 -11.86
N PRO A 105 27.71 -0.01 -12.48
CA PRO A 105 28.95 -0.64 -12.07
C PRO A 105 30.14 0.23 -12.46
N VAL A 106 31.00 0.52 -11.49
CA VAL A 106 32.45 0.79 -11.57
C VAL A 106 32.94 1.52 -12.84
N LYS A 107 33.39 2.76 -12.67
CA LYS A 107 34.56 3.28 -13.39
C LYS A 107 35.54 3.82 -12.35
N SER A 108 36.50 2.98 -12.03
CA SER A 108 37.79 3.37 -11.46
C SER A 108 38.44 4.39 -12.40
N GLU A 109 38.74 5.57 -11.90
CA GLU A 109 39.96 6.36 -12.16
C GLU A 109 40.10 7.45 -11.11
#